data_AF-A0A813KK12-F1
#
_entry.id   AF-A0A813KK12-F1
#
_cell.length_a   1.000
_cell.length_b   1.000
_cell.length_c   1.000
_cell.angle_alpha   90.00
_cell.angle_beta   90.00
_cell.angle_gamma   90.00
#
_symmetry.space_group_name_H-M   'P 1'
#
loop_
_entity.id
_entity.type
_entity.pdbx_description
1 polymer ?
#
loop_
_entity_poly.entity_id
_entity_poly.type
_entity_poly.pdbx_seq_one_letter_code
_entity_poly.pdbx_strand_id
1 'polypeptide(L)'
;DWMTTVRGTVSYHTGVEQRVPAQDEIGTDVDLLDLLQLRLFIKTPSGPEEALAEVIFCGIWASTFCTLGPGDRLLIEGAEESDGAFLLLPRRPSAVSVFRRGCHARIDNEKLEVSDLPAWLRMPNTRQ
;
A
#
# COMPACT_ATOMS: atom_id res chain seq x y z
N ASP A 1 8.37 13.32 16.75
CA ASP A 1 7.94 12.78 15.45
C ASP A 1 9.12 12.37 14.61
N TRP A 2 9.46 11.08 14.62
CA TRP A 2 10.40 10.49 13.67
C TRP A 2 9.54 9.77 12.64
N MET A 3 9.22 10.45 11.53
CA MET A 3 8.54 9.80 10.41
C MET A 3 9.55 8.93 9.68
N THR A 4 9.31 7.62 9.61
CA THR A 4 10.21 6.69 8.91
C THR A 4 9.88 6.67 7.42
N THR A 5 10.93 6.56 6.61
CA THR A 5 10.81 6.36 5.16
C THR A 5 11.15 4.91 4.82
N VAL A 6 10.19 4.19 4.26
CA VAL A 6 10.38 2.79 3.85
C VAL A 6 10.69 2.74 2.36
N ARG A 7 11.73 1.99 2.01
CA ARG A 7 12.16 1.76 0.63
C ARG A 7 12.23 0.27 0.38
N GLY A 8 11.68 -0.18 -0.74
CA GLY A 8 11.82 -1.58 -1.10
C GLY A 8 11.36 -1.91 -2.50
N THR A 9 11.63 -3.16 -2.88
CA THR A 9 11.17 -3.75 -4.14
C THR A 9 10.12 -4.80 -3.83
N VAL A 10 8.98 -4.71 -4.50
CA VAL A 10 7.90 -5.68 -4.37
C VAL A 10 8.40 -7.06 -4.75
N SER A 11 8.17 -8.02 -3.87
CA SER A 11 8.38 -9.45 -4.14
C SER A 11 7.08 -10.11 -4.56
N TYR A 12 5.99 -9.89 -3.81
CA TYR A 12 4.64 -10.36 -4.13
C TYR A 12 3.59 -9.63 -3.26
N HIS A 13 2.31 -9.80 -3.58
CA HIS A 13 1.17 -9.39 -2.74
C HIS A 13 0.13 -10.52 -2.66
N THR A 14 -0.70 -10.52 -1.61
CA THR A 14 -1.74 -11.56 -1.42
C THR A 14 -3.02 -11.32 -2.21
N GLY A 15 -3.12 -10.16 -2.86
CA GLY A 15 -4.37 -9.68 -3.45
C GLY A 15 -5.13 -8.78 -2.46
N VAL A 16 -6.26 -8.23 -2.91
CA VAL A 16 -7.12 -7.41 -2.04
C VAL A 16 -8.03 -8.32 -1.24
N GLU A 17 -8.00 -8.17 0.07
CA GLU A 17 -8.80 -8.90 1.05
C GLU A 17 -9.82 -7.95 1.67
N GLN A 18 -11.00 -8.45 2.01
CA GLN A 18 -11.96 -7.70 2.83
C GLN A 18 -11.68 -7.99 4.30
N ARG A 19 -11.44 -6.94 5.09
CA ARG A 19 -11.37 -7.02 6.55
C ARG A 19 -12.75 -7.28 7.12
N VAL A 20 -12.80 -8.12 8.15
CA VAL A 20 -13.96 -8.21 9.02
C VAL A 20 -14.00 -6.92 9.84
N PRO A 21 -15.10 -6.13 9.80
CA PRO A 21 -15.24 -4.95 10.65
C PRO A 21 -15.02 -5.34 12.11
N ALA A 22 -14.39 -4.47 12.90
CA ALA A 22 -14.36 -4.70 14.34
C ALA A 22 -15.80 -4.72 14.87
N GLN A 23 -16.08 -5.53 15.90
CA GLN A 23 -17.43 -5.61 16.48
C GLN A 23 -17.96 -4.23 16.94
N ASP A 24 -17.06 -3.30 17.24
CA ASP A 24 -17.35 -1.95 17.69
C ASP A 24 -17.76 -0.99 16.56
N GLU A 25 -17.62 -1.40 15.28
CA GLU A 25 -18.01 -0.64 14.08
C GLU A 25 -19.38 -1.06 13.52
N ILE A 26 -20.03 -2.05 14.18
CA ILE A 26 -21.37 -2.55 13.84
C ILE A 26 -22.41 -1.47 14.19
N GLY A 27 -22.84 -0.69 13.19
CA GLY A 27 -23.87 0.35 13.33
C GLY A 27 -23.54 1.68 12.66
N THR A 28 -22.32 1.82 12.13
CA THR A 28 -21.90 2.92 11.27
C THR A 28 -22.00 2.48 9.80
N ASP A 29 -22.39 3.38 8.89
CA ASP A 29 -22.24 3.17 7.44
C ASP A 29 -20.73 3.09 7.16
N VAL A 30 -20.16 1.90 7.29
CA VAL A 30 -18.76 1.66 6.95
C VAL A 30 -18.65 1.65 5.43
N ASP A 31 -17.88 2.58 4.88
CA ASP A 31 -17.55 2.54 3.45
C ASP A 31 -16.88 1.20 3.14
N LEU A 32 -17.45 0.43 2.20
CA LEU A 32 -16.88 -0.85 1.78
C LEU A 32 -15.43 -0.72 1.34
N LEU A 33 -15.03 0.46 0.84
CA LEU A 33 -13.65 0.76 0.50
C LEU A 33 -12.75 0.71 1.74
N ASP A 34 -13.20 1.22 2.89
CA ASP A 34 -12.43 1.25 4.13
C ASP A 34 -12.16 -0.16 4.70
N LEU A 35 -12.96 -1.15 4.28
CA LEU A 35 -12.76 -2.55 4.62
C LEU A 35 -11.74 -3.26 3.73
N LEU A 36 -11.21 -2.62 2.70
CA LEU A 36 -10.21 -3.26 1.83
C LEU A 36 -8.83 -3.27 2.49
N GLN A 37 -8.11 -4.38 2.35
CA GLN A 37 -6.73 -4.56 2.77
C GLN A 37 -5.91 -5.18 1.64
N LEU A 38 -4.67 -4.72 1.48
CA LEU A 38 -3.67 -5.33 0.61
C LEU A 38 -2.39 -5.56 1.40
N ARG A 39 -1.95 -6.82 1.49
CA ARG A 39 -0.67 -7.20 2.09
C ARG A 39 0.38 -7.31 1.00
N LEU A 40 1.42 -6.49 1.10
CA LEU A 40 2.49 -6.37 0.13
C LEU A 40 3.82 -6.71 0.79
N PHE A 41 4.58 -7.63 0.20
CA PHE A 41 5.88 -8.03 0.71
C PHE A 41 6.98 -7.38 -0.11
N ILE A 42 7.81 -6.57 0.54
CA ILE A 42 8.90 -5.83 -0.09
C ILE A 42 10.25 -6.30 0.44
N LYS A 43 11.26 -6.31 -0.43
CA LYS A 43 12.66 -6.43 -0.03
C LYS A 43 13.20 -5.06 0.29
N THR A 44 13.66 -4.84 1.52
CA THR A 44 14.30 -3.59 1.92
C THR A 44 15.82 -3.66 1.65
N PRO A 45 16.47 -2.55 1.29
CA PRO A 45 17.90 -2.52 0.97
C PRO A 45 18.82 -2.59 2.22
N SER A 46 18.35 -3.11 3.34
CA SER A 46 19.05 -3.05 4.64
C SER A 46 20.05 -4.19 4.82
N GLY A 47 21.32 -3.92 4.47
CA GLY A 47 22.47 -4.76 4.84
C GLY A 47 22.76 -5.94 3.90
N PRO A 48 23.75 -6.79 4.23
CA PRO A 48 24.17 -7.92 3.38
C PRO A 48 23.12 -9.03 3.23
N GLU A 49 22.05 -9.02 4.03
CA GLU A 49 20.89 -9.89 3.86
C GLU A 49 19.67 -9.03 3.50
N GLU A 50 19.06 -9.28 2.34
CA GLU A 50 17.81 -8.63 1.94
C GLU A 50 16.71 -9.00 2.94
N ALA A 51 16.36 -8.07 3.84
CA ALA A 51 15.24 -8.28 4.76
C ALA A 51 13.92 -8.19 3.99
N LEU A 52 13.05 -9.20 4.17
CA LEU A 52 11.68 -9.16 3.68
C LEU A 52 10.83 -8.44 4.73
N ALA A 53 10.16 -7.37 4.32
CA ALA A 53 9.21 -6.65 5.15
C ALA A 53 7.80 -6.79 4.57
N GLU A 54 6.82 -6.98 5.45
CA GLU A 54 5.42 -6.88 5.10
C GLU A 54 4.93 -5.45 5.26
N VAL A 55 4.18 -4.97 4.27
CA VAL A 55 3.53 -3.66 4.19
C VAL A 55 2.03 -3.87 4.01
N ILE A 56 1.20 -3.22 4.82
CA ILE A 56 -0.26 -3.35 4.75
C ILE A 56 -0.87 -2.03 4.29
N PHE A 57 -1.47 -2.01 3.11
CA PHE A 57 -2.32 -0.92 2.64
C PHE A 57 -3.78 -1.19 3.00
N CYS A 58 -4.51 -0.16 3.39
CA CYS A 58 -5.94 -0.25 3.72
C CYS A 58 -6.74 0.74 2.87
N GLY A 59 -8.05 0.53 2.76
CA GLY A 59 -8.91 1.52 2.14
C GLY A 59 -8.68 1.67 0.64
N ILE A 60 -8.80 2.91 0.19
CA ILE A 60 -8.48 3.33 -1.18
C ILE A 60 -7.01 3.09 -1.57
N TRP A 61 -6.08 3.00 -0.62
CA TRP A 61 -4.70 2.63 -0.93
C TRP A 61 -4.58 1.17 -1.35
N ALA A 62 -5.35 0.27 -0.72
CA ALA A 62 -5.36 -1.14 -1.07
C ALA A 62 -5.86 -1.35 -2.51
N SER A 63 -6.92 -0.64 -2.91
CA SER A 63 -7.44 -0.70 -4.29
C SER A 63 -6.50 -0.03 -5.29
N THR A 64 -5.84 1.07 -4.92
CA THR A 64 -4.87 1.79 -5.77
C THR A 64 -3.63 0.93 -6.07
N PHE A 65 -3.16 0.15 -5.10
CA PHE A 65 -1.92 -0.60 -5.22
C PHE A 65 -2.08 -2.09 -5.47
N CYS A 66 -3.30 -2.57 -5.70
CA CYS A 66 -3.54 -3.99 -5.98
C CYS A 66 -2.89 -4.50 -7.27
N THR A 67 -2.48 -3.58 -8.16
CA THR A 67 -1.79 -3.89 -9.42
C THR A 67 -0.28 -3.99 -9.26
N LEU A 68 0.28 -3.66 -8.09
CA LEU A 68 1.73 -3.73 -7.82
C LEU A 68 2.24 -5.16 -7.93
N GLY A 69 3.28 -5.38 -8.72
CA GLY A 69 3.81 -6.72 -8.98
C GLY A 69 5.30 -6.83 -8.66
N PRO A 70 5.86 -8.05 -8.74
CA PRO A 70 7.28 -8.29 -8.50
C PRO A 70 8.18 -7.37 -9.33
N GLY A 71 9.15 -6.73 -8.68
CA GLY A 71 10.10 -5.81 -9.31
C GLY A 71 9.67 -4.34 -9.35
N ASP A 72 8.42 -4.02 -9.01
CA ASP A 72 8.02 -2.62 -8.76
C ASP A 72 8.74 -2.10 -7.52
N ARG A 73 9.24 -0.85 -7.57
CA ARG A 73 9.92 -0.24 -6.43
C ARG A 73 9.02 0.77 -5.76
N LEU A 74 9.10 0.82 -4.43
CA LEU A 74 8.33 1.71 -3.58
C LEU A 74 9.22 2.58 -2.72
N LEU A 75 8.78 3.82 -2.56
CA LEU A 75 9.23 4.75 -1.54
C LEU A 75 7.98 5.22 -0.78
N ILE A 76 7.93 4.95 0.51
CA ILE A 76 6.77 5.20 1.35
C ILE A 76 7.21 6.14 2.46
N GLU A 77 6.56 7.30 2.53
CA GLU A 77 6.86 8.35 3.50
C GLU A 77 5.80 8.38 4.59
N GLY A 78 6.23 8.63 5.83
CA GLY A 78 5.33 8.58 6.98
C GLY A 78 4.94 7.16 7.35
N ALA A 79 5.87 6.20 7.19
CA ALA A 79 5.71 4.88 7.76
C ALA A 79 5.96 4.92 9.27
N GLU A 80 5.19 4.13 10.02
CA GLU A 80 5.42 3.86 11.43
C GLU A 80 6.01 2.44 11.52
N GLU A 81 7.05 2.29 12.33
CA GLU A 81 7.58 0.96 12.63
C GLU A 81 6.67 0.29 13.66
N SER A 82 6.42 -1.01 13.50
CA SER A 82 5.76 -1.84 14.52
C SER A 82 6.75 -2.89 15.02
N ASP A 83 6.52 -3.38 16.24
CA ASP A 83 7.41 -4.34 16.89
C ASP A 83 7.60 -5.62 16.05
N GLY A 84 8.85 -5.87 15.64
CA GLY A 84 9.28 -7.09 14.95
C GLY A 84 9.54 -6.93 13.45
N ALA A 85 9.72 -8.06 12.74
CA ALA A 85 10.04 -8.16 11.31
C ALA A 85 8.94 -7.64 10.36
N PHE A 86 8.02 -6.81 10.85
CA PHE A 86 6.82 -6.34 10.17
C PHE A 86 6.80 -4.81 10.14
N LEU A 87 6.72 -4.23 8.94
CA LEU A 87 6.53 -2.79 8.78
C LEU A 87 5.03 -2.52 8.59
N LEU A 88 4.29 -2.46 9.70
CA LEU A 88 2.90 -2.01 9.68
C LEU A 88 2.86 -0.52 9.31
N LEU A 89 2.69 -0.24 8.01
CA LEU A 89 2.41 1.11 7.58
C LEU A 89 1.15 1.62 8.28
N PRO A 90 1.15 2.88 8.74
CA PRO A 90 -0.02 3.46 9.36
C PRO A 90 -1.17 3.45 8.36
N ARG A 91 -2.39 3.54 8.89
CA ARG A 91 -3.64 3.61 8.12
C ARG A 91 -3.61 4.71 7.03
N ARG A 92 -2.64 5.64 7.05
CA ARG A 92 -2.43 6.74 6.09
C ARG A 92 -0.93 7.08 5.93
N PRO A 93 -0.19 6.49 4.98
CA PRO A 93 1.13 7.03 4.62
C PRO A 93 0.97 8.47 4.10
N SER A 94 1.96 9.34 4.35
CA SER A 94 1.94 10.72 3.86
C SER A 94 2.01 10.77 2.33
N ALA A 95 2.86 9.92 1.75
CA ALA A 95 2.95 9.73 0.32
C ALA A 95 3.55 8.36 -0.02
N VAL A 96 3.19 7.84 -1.19
CA VAL A 96 3.76 6.65 -1.78
C VAL A 96 4.22 6.98 -3.20
N SER A 97 5.50 6.75 -3.47
CA SER A 97 6.05 6.83 -4.81
C SER A 97 6.28 5.43 -5.37
N VAL A 98 5.77 5.17 -6.56
CA VAL A 98 5.85 3.90 -7.28
C VAL A 98 6.71 4.06 -8.52
N PHE A 99 7.67 3.16 -8.71
CA PHE A 99 8.52 3.09 -9.89
C PHE A 99 8.35 1.74 -10.58
N ARG A 100 7.78 1.75 -11.79
CA ARG A 100 7.50 0.55 -12.60
C ARG A 100 8.02 0.74 -14.01
N ARG A 101 8.93 -0.12 -14.49
CA ARG A 101 9.35 -0.21 -15.90
C ARG A 101 9.51 1.16 -16.62
N GLY A 102 10.26 2.08 -16.03
CA GLY A 102 10.50 3.43 -16.58
C GLY A 102 9.39 4.47 -16.32
N CYS A 103 8.29 4.08 -15.67
CA CYS A 103 7.25 4.97 -15.17
C CYS A 103 7.48 5.30 -13.69
N HIS A 104 7.07 6.51 -13.29
CA HIS A 104 7.09 6.98 -11.91
C HIS A 104 5.81 7.75 -11.60
N ALA A 105 5.21 7.48 -10.44
CA ALA A 105 4.12 8.27 -9.90
C ALA A 105 4.30 8.45 -8.40
N ARG A 106 3.99 9.65 -7.90
CA ARG A 106 3.90 9.98 -6.48
C ARG A 106 2.46 10.30 -6.15
N ILE A 107 1.90 9.56 -5.19
CA ILE A 107 0.53 9.71 -4.71
C ILE A 107 0.64 10.14 -3.27
N ASP A 108 0.07 11.29 -2.95
CA ASP A 108 -0.10 11.78 -1.59
C ASP A 108 -1.56 11.58 -1.18
N ASN A 109 -1.88 11.86 0.08
CA ASN A 109 -3.22 11.67 0.61
C ASN A 109 -4.30 12.55 -0.09
N GLU A 110 -3.90 13.62 -0.77
CA GLU A 110 -4.82 14.52 -1.49
C GLU A 110 -5.19 13.99 -2.88
N LYS A 111 -4.38 13.11 -3.47
CA LYS A 111 -4.53 12.59 -4.85
C LYS A 111 -5.11 11.18 -4.95
N LEU A 112 -5.82 10.72 -3.92
CA LEU A 112 -6.34 9.36 -3.87
C LEU A 112 -7.57 9.14 -4.75
N GLU A 113 -8.09 10.17 -5.41
CA GLU A 113 -9.15 10.00 -6.40
C GLU A 113 -8.66 9.18 -7.60
N VAL A 114 -9.41 8.13 -7.97
CA VAL A 114 -9.03 7.21 -9.06
C VAL A 114 -8.80 7.93 -10.40
N SER A 115 -9.49 9.05 -10.61
CA SER A 115 -9.33 9.95 -11.78
C SER A 115 -7.93 10.55 -11.89
N ASP A 116 -7.24 10.75 -10.77
CA ASP A 116 -5.93 11.41 -10.71
C ASP A 116 -4.75 10.42 -10.76
N LEU A 117 -5.03 9.13 -10.56
CA LEU A 117 -4.03 8.07 -10.67
C LEU A 117 -3.61 7.87 -12.13
N PRO A 118 -2.35 7.53 -12.44
CA PRO A 118 -2.01 7.16 -13.80
C PRO A 118 -2.69 5.84 -14.21
N ALA A 119 -3.06 5.71 -15.48
CA ALA A 119 -3.85 4.56 -15.97
C ALA A 119 -3.22 3.19 -15.67
N TRP A 120 -1.89 3.10 -15.57
CA TRP A 120 -1.18 1.86 -15.28
C TRP A 120 -1.21 1.45 -13.79
N LEU A 121 -1.65 2.34 -12.89
CA LEU A 121 -1.92 2.02 -11.49
C LEU A 121 -3.40 1.74 -11.22
N ARG A 122 -4.30 2.27 -12.05
CA ARG A 122 -5.73 2.02 -11.92
C ARG A 122 -6.01 0.53 -12.13
N MET A 123 -6.98 -0.01 -11.40
CA MET A 123 -7.53 -1.30 -11.77
C MET A 123 -8.03 -1.23 -13.21
N PRO A 124 -7.75 -2.25 -14.05
CA PRO A 124 -8.38 -2.33 -15.35
C PRO A 124 -9.88 -2.34 -15.14
N ASN A 125 -10.63 -1.50 -15.86
CA ASN A 125 -12.09 -1.53 -15.85
C ASN A 125 -12.52 -2.96 -16.22
N THR A 126 -12.89 -3.76 -15.24
CA THR A 126 -13.62 -4.98 -15.47
C THR A 126 -14.96 -4.53 -16.03
N ARG A 127 -15.18 -4.78 -17.33
CA ARG A 127 -16.51 -4.63 -17.92
C ARG A 127 -17.44 -5.53 -17.10
N GLN A 128 -18.37 -4.89 -16.38
CA GLN A 128 -19.53 -5.54 -15.77
C GLN A 128 -20.40 -6.14 -16.88
#